data_AF-A0A8S2EAX7-F1
#
_entry.id   AF-A0A8S2EAX7-F1
#
_cell.length_a   1.000
_cell.length_b   1.000
_cell.length_c   1.000
_cell.angle_alpha   90.00
_cell.angle_beta   90.00
_cell.angle_gamma   90.00
#
_symmetry.space_group_name_H-M   'P 1'
#
loop_
_entity.id
_entity.type
_entity.pdbx_description
1 polymer ?
#
loop_
_entity_poly.entity_id
_entity_poly.type
_entity_poly.pdbx_seq_one_letter_code
_entity_poly.pdbx_strand_id
1 'polypeptide(L)'
;LSLTVLPSVYDWLTACIAIERTVNVIKGVHFDKKLSIKYAKLIIIVVYLAVILSSLHEPFHQQLVDDPNIVNRKWFVLEFNSAMLEKYDLYINIIHLVVPFLINCVSTLIFISSTIRRKSMSAAPTTPTSDILKKQLLLYKQFIVSPLILISLELPRLTFSFSFSCIQYKWQTYLYLTGYFISFVPLIIPFFTFILPSPLYKTEFISIIKCYSRSFMMSKPCASDEATSDDLSFRFREILIKILDHLSQAECEKLSFLLGDDVERRIRDDRTTGGTLKVFQQLFDRGKISEEDFTYLIKAFDAIKCRKAAKSLRDHQRLIVEQQYFSSQSENATISSLISTSPTGNTAATTTSNEKTASTFSTTLLKNLTGDWEDDKSN
;
A
#
# COMPACT_ATOMS: atom_id res chain seq x y z
N LEU A 1 -7.99 13.53 21.68
CA LEU A 1 -6.73 14.10 21.16
C LEU A 1 -7.07 15.48 20.64
N SER A 2 -6.52 16.54 21.24
CA SER A 2 -6.83 17.90 20.84
C SER A 2 -6.52 18.17 19.38
N LEU A 3 -7.37 18.98 18.74
CA LEU A 3 -7.28 19.39 17.34
C LEU A 3 -5.95 20.13 17.04
N THR A 4 -5.32 20.69 18.09
CA THR A 4 -4.06 21.44 18.09
C THR A 4 -2.81 20.55 18.09
N VAL A 5 -2.92 19.28 18.53
CA VAL A 5 -1.77 18.37 18.69
C VAL A 5 -1.17 18.00 17.34
N LEU A 6 -2.00 17.58 16.39
CA LEU A 6 -1.51 17.09 15.10
C LEU A 6 -0.80 18.19 14.30
N PRO A 7 -1.36 19.41 14.16
CA PRO A 7 -0.65 20.51 13.52
C PRO A 7 0.65 20.89 14.26
N SER A 8 0.63 20.91 15.60
CA SER A 8 1.83 21.23 16.39
C SER A 8 2.94 20.20 16.23
N VAL A 9 2.62 18.90 16.24
CA VAL A 9 3.58 17.83 15.95
C VAL A 9 4.19 18.02 14.56
N TYR A 10 3.35 18.31 13.56
CA TYR A 10 3.82 18.56 12.20
C TYR A 10 4.80 19.72 12.11
N ASP A 11 4.49 20.86 12.75
CA ASP A 11 5.35 22.06 12.72
C ASP A 11 6.72 21.75 13.36
N TRP A 12 6.72 21.10 14.52
CA TRP A 12 7.96 20.71 15.20
C TRP A 12 8.78 19.69 14.41
N LEU A 13 8.15 18.71 13.77
CA LEU A 13 8.85 17.76 12.91
C LEU A 13 9.44 18.44 11.67
N THR A 14 8.72 19.39 11.09
CA THR A 14 9.20 20.19 9.96
C THR A 14 10.41 21.03 10.34
N ALA A 15 10.37 21.69 11.51
CA ALA A 15 11.52 22.39 12.08
C ALA A 15 12.72 21.45 12.30
N CYS A 16 12.49 20.23 12.81
CA CYS A 16 13.56 19.25 12.99
C CYS A 16 14.20 18.84 11.64
N ILE A 17 13.38 18.64 10.60
CA ILE A 17 13.85 18.33 9.24
C ILE A 17 14.68 19.49 8.68
N ALA A 18 14.27 20.74 8.91
CA ALA A 18 15.02 21.92 8.48
C ALA A 18 16.39 22.01 9.18
N ILE A 19 16.46 21.72 10.47
CA ILE A 19 17.72 21.64 11.24
C ILE A 19 18.61 20.53 10.66
N GLU A 20 18.10 19.31 10.46
CA GLU A 20 18.88 18.19 9.94
C GLU A 20 19.49 18.52 8.56
N ARG A 21 18.68 19.11 7.66
CA ARG A 21 19.15 19.55 6.33
C ARG A 21 20.25 20.59 6.44
N THR A 22 20.12 21.52 7.38
CA THR A 22 21.11 22.58 7.63
C THR A 22 22.41 21.97 8.15
N VAL A 23 22.35 21.06 9.12
CA VAL A 23 23.51 20.34 9.66
C VAL A 23 24.19 19.50 8.59
N ASN A 24 23.41 18.80 7.74
CA ASN A 24 23.93 18.02 6.63
C ASN A 24 24.73 18.91 5.65
N VAL A 25 24.21 20.08 5.30
CA VAL A 25 24.95 21.04 4.47
C VAL A 25 26.16 21.61 5.20
N ILE A 26 26.09 21.90 6.49
CA ILE A 26 27.23 22.45 7.25
C ILE A 26 28.35 21.42 7.45
N LYS A 27 28.02 20.14 7.64
CA LYS A 27 29.01 19.07 7.84
C LYS A 27 29.52 18.45 6.53
N GLY A 28 28.70 18.46 5.47
CA GLY A 28 29.05 17.89 4.17
C GLY A 28 29.53 16.45 4.29
N VAL A 29 30.77 16.19 3.86
CA VAL A 29 31.38 14.85 3.89
C VAL A 29 31.55 14.25 5.29
N HIS A 30 31.56 15.07 6.33
CA HIS A 30 31.65 14.62 7.74
C HIS A 30 30.28 14.30 8.35
N PHE A 31 29.21 14.29 7.56
CA PHE A 31 27.87 13.97 8.05
C PHE A 31 27.71 12.45 8.22
N ASP A 32 27.55 12.01 9.48
CA ASP A 32 27.26 10.61 9.79
C ASP A 32 25.75 10.32 9.71
N LYS A 33 25.35 9.64 8.63
CA LYS A 33 23.97 9.24 8.38
C LYS A 33 23.43 8.25 9.42
N LYS A 34 24.25 7.32 9.93
CA LYS A 34 23.80 6.29 10.89
C LYS A 34 23.49 6.94 12.23
N LEU A 35 24.32 7.88 12.64
CA LEU A 35 24.14 8.68 13.84
C LEU A 35 22.91 9.60 13.70
N SER A 36 22.72 10.25 12.54
CA SER A 36 21.52 11.08 12.28
C SER A 36 20.22 10.28 12.41
N ILE A 37 20.16 9.07 11.86
CA ILE A 37 18.97 8.20 11.97
C ILE A 37 18.65 7.85 13.43
N LYS A 38 19.67 7.58 14.26
CA LYS A 38 19.47 7.30 15.68
C LYS A 38 18.88 8.52 16.41
N TYR A 39 19.44 9.70 16.18
CA TYR A 39 18.93 10.93 16.77
C TYR A 39 17.53 11.29 16.26
N ALA A 40 17.25 11.11 14.97
CA ALA A 40 15.93 11.36 14.39
C ALA A 40 14.84 10.52 15.10
N LYS A 41 15.10 9.22 15.32
CA LYS A 41 14.15 8.35 16.06
C LYS A 41 13.89 8.85 17.48
N LEU A 42 14.94 9.27 18.20
CA LEU A 42 14.80 9.81 19.55
C LEU A 42 14.04 11.14 19.55
N ILE A 43 14.39 12.06 18.65
CA ILE A 43 13.77 13.38 18.54
C ILE A 43 12.28 13.26 18.22
N ILE A 44 11.89 12.35 17.31
CA ILE A 44 10.47 12.11 16.99
C ILE A 44 9.68 11.73 18.25
N ILE A 45 10.22 10.82 19.07
CA ILE A 45 9.58 10.39 20.32
C ILE A 45 9.49 11.57 21.30
N VAL A 46 10.58 12.32 21.46
CA VAL A 46 10.63 13.48 22.37
C VAL A 46 9.64 14.58 21.95
N VAL A 47 9.58 14.91 20.65
CA VAL A 47 8.64 15.91 20.11
C VAL A 47 7.20 15.48 20.35
N TYR A 48 6.87 14.22 20.09
CA TYR A 48 5.51 13.73 20.29
C TYR A 48 5.09 13.80 21.76
N LEU A 49 5.97 13.36 22.67
CA LEU A 49 5.72 13.45 24.11
C LEU A 49 5.60 14.90 24.57
N ALA A 50 6.50 15.79 24.14
CA ALA A 50 6.48 17.19 24.52
C ALA A 50 5.17 17.87 24.08
N VAL A 51 4.73 17.66 22.83
CA VAL A 51 3.47 18.26 22.35
C VAL A 51 2.25 17.71 23.09
N ILE A 52 2.20 16.40 23.36
CA ILE A 52 1.10 15.80 24.12
C ILE A 52 1.05 16.35 25.55
N LEU A 53 2.19 16.39 26.25
CA LEU A 53 2.25 16.88 27.62
C LEU A 53 1.85 18.35 27.70
N SER A 54 2.32 19.18 26.77
CA SER A 54 1.95 20.58 26.68
C SER A 54 0.45 20.80 26.41
N SER A 55 -0.17 19.92 25.60
CA SER A 55 -1.58 20.01 25.20
C SER A 55 -2.53 19.22 26.12
N LEU A 56 -2.00 18.57 27.16
CA LEU A 56 -2.78 17.65 28.00
C LEU A 56 -3.90 18.36 28.77
N HIS A 57 -3.74 19.65 29.04
CA HIS A 57 -4.70 20.45 29.79
C HIS A 57 -6.02 20.69 29.03
N GLU A 58 -5.96 20.84 27.69
CA GLU A 58 -7.13 21.15 26.85
C GLU A 58 -8.30 20.15 26.99
N PRO A 59 -8.12 18.81 26.87
CA PRO A 59 -9.25 17.87 26.92
C PRO A 59 -9.99 17.86 28.27
N PHE A 60 -9.35 18.27 29.36
CA PHE A 60 -9.98 18.31 30.69
C PHE A 60 -10.84 19.56 30.93
N HIS A 61 -10.74 20.56 30.04
CA HIS A 61 -11.46 21.82 30.14
C HIS A 61 -12.47 22.04 29.00
N GLN A 62 -12.76 20.98 28.22
CA GLN A 62 -13.80 21.02 27.20
C GLN A 62 -15.17 20.87 27.86
N GLN A 63 -16.05 21.86 27.66
CA GLN A 63 -17.43 21.82 28.10
C GLN A 63 -18.37 21.85 26.89
N LEU A 64 -19.48 21.10 26.97
CA LEU A 64 -20.58 21.24 26.01
C LEU A 64 -21.46 22.40 26.46
N VAL A 65 -21.50 23.44 25.63
CA VAL A 65 -22.37 24.60 25.84
C VAL A 65 -23.49 24.57 24.80
N ASP A 66 -24.73 24.77 25.24
CA ASP A 66 -25.88 24.86 24.33
C ASP A 66 -25.87 26.21 23.59
N ASP A 67 -26.17 26.21 22.28
CA ASP A 67 -26.27 27.43 21.48
C ASP A 67 -27.50 28.24 21.92
N PRO A 68 -27.34 29.48 22.41
CA PRO A 68 -28.47 30.27 22.89
C PRO A 68 -29.46 30.66 21.77
N ASN A 69 -29.05 30.57 20.49
CA ASN A 69 -29.86 31.01 19.35
C ASN A 69 -30.49 29.86 18.56
N ILE A 70 -30.09 28.60 18.80
CA ILE A 70 -30.50 27.45 17.99
C ILE A 70 -30.81 26.25 18.90
N VAL A 71 -32.08 25.87 18.98
CA VAL A 71 -32.55 24.70 19.74
C VAL A 71 -31.85 23.42 19.22
N ASN A 72 -31.32 22.60 20.13
CA ASN A 72 -30.61 21.34 19.88
C ASN A 72 -29.23 21.44 19.20
N ARG A 73 -28.60 22.62 19.16
CA ARG A 73 -27.19 22.74 18.75
C ARG A 73 -26.30 22.90 19.97
N LYS A 74 -25.31 22.02 20.14
CA LYS A 74 -24.29 22.10 21.19
C LYS A 74 -22.93 22.40 20.59
N TRP A 75 -22.18 23.30 21.20
CA TRP A 75 -20.80 23.61 20.83
C TRP A 75 -19.85 23.04 21.89
N PHE A 76 -18.73 22.50 21.43
CA PHE A 76 -17.59 22.22 22.30
C PHE A 76 -16.80 23.51 22.45
N VAL A 77 -16.83 24.09 23.64
CA VAL A 77 -16.09 25.31 23.96
C VAL A 77 -15.04 24.98 25.01
N LEU A 78 -13.82 25.49 24.85
CA LEU A 78 -12.82 25.47 25.91
C LEU A 78 -13.18 26.58 26.89
N GLU A 79 -13.54 26.19 28.10
CA GLU A 79 -13.84 27.14 29.17
C GLU A 79 -12.89 26.90 30.33
N PHE A 80 -12.01 27.88 30.57
CA PHE A 80 -11.03 27.82 31.64
C PHE A 80 -11.59 28.51 32.88
N ASN A 81 -11.73 27.75 33.97
CA ASN A 81 -12.17 28.29 35.26
C ASN A 81 -11.11 29.18 35.94
N SER A 82 -9.90 29.27 35.39
CA SER A 82 -8.82 30.10 35.95
C SER A 82 -8.10 30.91 34.87
N ALA A 83 -7.82 32.18 35.18
CA ALA A 83 -7.06 33.08 34.32
C ALA A 83 -5.60 32.62 34.10
N MET A 84 -5.06 31.77 34.99
CA MET A 84 -3.73 31.19 34.83
C MET A 84 -3.71 30.12 33.73
N LEU A 85 -4.73 29.27 33.67
CA LEU A 85 -4.88 28.24 32.62
C LEU A 85 -5.14 28.87 31.26
N GLU A 86 -5.97 29.91 31.19
CA GLU A 86 -6.22 30.66 29.95
C GLU A 86 -4.93 31.30 29.40
N LYS A 87 -4.12 31.92 30.27
CA LYS A 87 -2.81 32.46 29.86
C LYS A 87 -1.85 31.36 29.42
N TYR A 88 -1.82 30.24 30.13
CA TYR A 88 -0.98 29.10 29.77
C TYR A 88 -1.33 28.56 28.38
N ASP A 89 -2.63 28.36 28.09
CA ASP A 89 -3.12 27.93 26.78
C ASP A 89 -2.71 28.90 25.66
N LEU A 90 -2.87 30.22 25.91
CA LEU A 90 -2.42 31.24 24.97
C LEU A 90 -0.91 31.13 24.69
N TYR A 91 -0.08 31.06 25.73
CA TYR A 91 1.38 30.99 25.57
C TYR A 91 1.81 29.71 24.86
N ILE A 92 1.25 28.56 25.22
CA ILE A 92 1.66 27.28 24.65
C ILE A 92 1.28 27.21 23.17
N ASN A 93 0.09 27.72 22.80
CA ASN A 93 -0.34 27.83 21.41
C ASN A 93 0.56 28.78 20.60
N ILE A 94 0.96 29.94 21.18
CA ILE A 94 1.93 30.84 20.55
C ILE A 94 3.29 30.15 20.36
N ILE A 95 3.79 29.43 21.37
CA ILE A 95 5.08 28.73 21.30
C ILE A 95 5.06 27.65 20.21
N HIS A 96 4.04 26.79 20.19
CA HIS A 96 3.92 25.72 19.20
C HIS A 96 3.75 26.23 17.77
N LEU A 97 3.29 27.48 17.59
CA LEU A 97 3.15 28.12 16.29
C LEU A 97 4.40 28.90 15.86
N VAL A 98 4.91 29.80 16.72
CA VAL A 98 5.95 30.78 16.36
C VAL A 98 7.34 30.16 16.40
N VAL A 99 7.65 29.30 17.38
CA VAL A 99 9.01 28.76 17.53
C VAL A 99 9.41 27.87 16.35
N PRO A 100 8.59 26.88 15.92
CA PRO A 100 8.92 26.07 14.74
C PRO A 100 9.07 26.91 13.46
N PHE A 101 8.19 27.90 13.27
CA PHE A 101 8.26 28.82 12.15
C PHE A 101 9.59 29.59 12.11
N LEU A 102 10.02 30.16 13.23
CA LEU A 102 11.31 30.87 13.32
C LEU A 102 12.49 29.94 13.04
N ILE A 103 12.46 28.70 13.55
CA ILE A 103 13.47 27.68 13.27
C ILE A 103 13.53 27.38 11.77
N ASN A 104 12.38 27.21 11.11
CA ASN A 104 12.29 26.98 9.67
C ASN A 104 12.87 28.15 8.86
N CYS A 105 12.51 29.39 9.21
CA CYS A 105 13.05 30.60 8.59
C CYS A 105 14.57 30.68 8.74
N VAL A 106 15.09 30.58 9.97
CA VAL A 106 16.52 30.70 10.24
C VAL A 106 17.31 29.56 9.60
N SER A 107 16.84 28.31 9.71
CA SER A 107 17.48 27.14 9.09
C SER A 107 17.57 27.28 7.57
N THR A 108 16.51 27.80 6.94
CA THR A 108 16.50 28.06 5.50
C THR A 108 17.53 29.12 5.11
N LEU A 109 17.62 30.22 5.86
CA LEU A 109 18.62 31.26 5.62
C LEU A 109 20.04 30.69 5.73
N ILE A 110 20.31 29.93 6.80
CA ILE A 110 21.62 29.31 7.02
C ILE A 110 21.94 28.30 5.90
N PHE A 111 20.98 27.49 5.48
CA PHE A 111 21.13 26.52 4.39
C PHE A 111 21.52 27.21 3.08
N ILE A 112 20.81 28.29 2.71
CA ILE A 112 21.07 29.07 1.50
C ILE A 112 22.46 29.71 1.59
N SER A 113 22.75 30.43 2.67
CA SER A 113 24.05 31.09 2.88
C SER A 113 25.23 30.11 2.88
N SER A 114 25.07 28.95 3.51
CA SER A 114 26.10 27.90 3.57
C SER A 114 26.36 27.26 2.21
N THR A 115 25.31 27.07 1.41
CA THR A 115 25.40 26.55 0.05
C THR A 115 26.13 27.52 -0.88
N ILE A 116 25.80 28.81 -0.79
CA ILE A 116 26.46 29.88 -1.56
C ILE A 116 27.95 29.98 -1.17
N ARG A 117 28.25 30.03 0.13
CA ARG A 117 29.62 30.18 0.64
C ARG A 117 30.53 29.03 0.20
N ARG A 118 30.09 27.79 0.34
CA ARG A 118 30.89 26.61 -0.05
C ARG A 118 31.27 26.62 -1.52
N LYS A 119 30.35 27.04 -2.39
CA LYS A 119 30.59 27.05 -3.82
C LYS A 119 31.35 28.27 -4.31
N SER A 120 31.23 29.41 -3.62
CA SER A 120 32.13 30.56 -3.83
C SER A 120 33.58 30.20 -3.53
N MET A 121 33.83 29.34 -2.53
CA MET A 121 35.18 28.87 -2.19
C MET A 121 35.73 27.81 -3.15
N SER A 122 34.87 27.16 -3.95
CA SER A 122 35.26 26.16 -4.96
C SER A 122 35.23 26.67 -6.40
N ALA A 123 34.85 27.94 -6.63
CA ALA A 123 34.80 28.55 -7.95
C ALA A 123 36.16 29.20 -8.29
N ALA A 124 36.65 28.98 -9.51
CA ALA A 124 37.87 29.61 -10.01
C ALA A 124 37.72 31.14 -10.15
N PRO A 125 38.80 31.93 -10.05
CA PRO A 125 38.74 33.38 -9.76
C PRO A 125 38.17 34.29 -10.87
N THR A 126 37.73 33.75 -12.01
CA THR A 126 37.67 34.54 -13.27
C THR A 126 36.30 34.61 -13.95
N THR A 127 35.18 34.38 -13.26
CA THR A 127 33.84 34.53 -13.87
C THR A 127 32.92 35.46 -13.08
N PRO A 128 32.12 36.33 -13.76
CA PRO A 128 31.28 37.32 -13.11
C PRO A 128 30.16 36.66 -12.27
N THR A 129 30.02 37.15 -11.05
CA THR A 129 29.25 36.55 -9.94
C THR A 129 27.75 36.39 -10.21
N SER A 130 27.14 37.24 -11.04
CA SER A 130 25.70 37.22 -11.32
C SER A 130 25.25 36.06 -12.22
N ASP A 131 26.08 35.66 -13.18
CA ASP A 131 25.71 34.65 -14.18
C ASP A 131 25.91 33.22 -13.66
N ILE A 132 26.87 33.04 -12.75
CA ILE A 132 27.01 31.82 -11.94
C ILE A 132 25.81 31.67 -11.01
N LEU A 133 25.37 32.76 -10.37
CA LEU A 133 24.25 32.74 -9.44
C LEU A 133 22.95 32.30 -10.14
N LYS A 134 22.64 32.85 -11.32
CA LYS A 134 21.43 32.49 -12.10
C LYS A 134 21.47 31.05 -12.59
N LYS A 135 22.60 30.59 -13.16
CA LYS A 135 22.75 29.19 -13.61
C LYS A 135 22.66 28.20 -12.45
N GLN A 136 23.18 28.54 -11.28
CA GLN A 136 23.12 27.68 -10.11
C GLN A 136 21.74 27.71 -9.42
N LEU A 137 21.04 28.84 -9.40
CA LEU A 137 19.67 28.92 -8.88
C LEU A 137 18.69 28.03 -9.69
N LEU A 138 18.91 27.92 -11.00
CA LEU A 138 18.17 27.01 -11.87
C LEU A 138 18.45 25.52 -11.57
N LEU A 139 19.70 25.16 -11.29
CA LEU A 139 20.10 23.78 -10.92
C LEU A 139 19.59 23.38 -9.53
N TYR A 140 19.45 24.32 -8.61
CA TYR A 140 19.02 24.07 -7.23
C TYR A 140 17.57 24.48 -6.95
N LYS A 141 16.79 24.78 -7.99
CA LYS A 141 15.37 25.14 -7.90
C LYS A 141 14.63 24.20 -6.96
N GLN A 142 14.81 22.88 -7.09
CA GLN A 142 14.12 21.88 -6.26
C GLN A 142 14.53 21.91 -4.78
N PHE A 143 15.78 22.25 -4.46
CA PHE A 143 16.28 22.32 -3.08
C PHE A 143 15.84 23.60 -2.35
N ILE A 144 15.68 24.71 -3.07
CA ILE A 144 15.24 26.01 -2.51
C ILE A 144 13.71 26.10 -2.48
N VAL A 145 13.03 25.49 -3.46
CA VAL A 145 11.57 25.38 -3.51
C VAL A 145 11.05 24.62 -2.29
N SER A 146 11.77 23.62 -1.79
CA SER A 146 11.32 22.83 -0.64
C SER A 146 11.13 23.66 0.65
N PRO A 147 12.14 24.38 1.17
CA PRO A 147 11.96 25.26 2.32
C PRO A 147 11.01 26.44 2.08
N LEU A 148 10.99 27.01 0.87
CA LEU A 148 10.07 28.12 0.55
C LEU A 148 8.61 27.68 0.54
N ILE A 149 8.32 26.46 0.07
CA ILE A 149 7.00 25.86 0.18
C ILE A 149 6.63 25.70 1.66
N LEU A 150 7.51 25.15 2.50
CA LEU A 150 7.23 24.98 3.93
C LEU A 150 6.89 26.31 4.63
N ILE A 151 7.67 27.37 4.39
CA ILE A 151 7.38 28.71 4.93
C ILE A 151 6.06 29.28 4.38
N SER A 152 5.82 29.13 3.07
CA SER A 152 4.59 29.61 2.42
C SER A 152 3.34 28.89 2.91
N LEU A 153 3.49 27.63 3.35
CA LEU A 153 2.42 26.81 3.90
C LEU A 153 2.11 27.16 5.36
N GLU A 154 3.09 27.58 6.15
CA GLU A 154 2.92 27.97 7.56
C GLU A 154 2.33 29.39 7.72
N LEU A 155 2.57 30.27 6.74
CA LEU A 155 2.09 31.66 6.71
C LEU A 155 0.56 31.83 6.83
N PRO A 156 -0.28 31.11 6.04
CA PRO A 156 -1.73 31.22 6.14
C PRO A 156 -2.24 30.94 7.56
N ARG A 157 -1.74 29.90 8.22
CA ARG A 157 -2.15 29.53 9.57
C ARG A 157 -1.76 30.60 10.60
N LEU A 158 -0.54 31.15 10.48
CA LEU A 158 -0.10 32.29 11.30
C LEU A 158 -1.01 33.50 11.10
N THR A 159 -1.28 33.88 9.85
CA THR A 159 -2.13 35.05 9.54
C THR A 159 -3.56 34.88 10.07
N PHE A 160 -4.18 33.71 9.92
CA PHE A 160 -5.54 33.47 10.39
C PHE A 160 -5.65 33.36 11.91
N SER A 161 -4.64 32.79 12.58
CA SER A 161 -4.60 32.70 14.04
C SER A 161 -4.55 34.07 14.72
N PHE A 162 -3.91 35.07 14.09
CA PHE A 162 -3.83 36.44 14.64
C PHE A 162 -4.92 37.39 14.13
N SER A 163 -5.51 37.13 12.95
CA SER A 163 -6.47 38.07 12.33
C SER A 163 -7.91 37.93 12.84
N PHE A 164 -8.28 36.81 13.47
CA PHE A 164 -9.69 36.51 13.80
C PHE A 164 -10.01 36.42 15.30
N SER A 165 -9.22 37.03 16.17
CA SER A 165 -9.49 37.05 17.62
C SER A 165 -10.81 37.75 18.01
N CYS A 166 -11.52 38.40 17.08
CA CYS A 166 -12.87 38.96 17.28
C CYS A 166 -13.75 38.73 16.05
N ILE A 167 -14.67 37.77 16.11
CA ILE A 167 -15.69 37.53 15.08
C ILE A 167 -16.94 38.34 15.45
N GLN A 168 -17.23 39.38 14.69
CA GLN A 168 -18.41 40.24 14.85
C GLN A 168 -19.44 40.02 13.73
N TYR A 169 -19.02 39.60 12.53
CA TYR A 169 -19.89 39.46 11.35
C TYR A 169 -19.91 38.04 10.80
N LYS A 170 -21.04 37.59 10.23
CA LYS A 170 -21.21 36.23 9.66
C LYS A 170 -20.16 35.89 8.60
N TRP A 171 -19.76 36.86 7.76
CA TRP A 171 -18.70 36.68 6.77
C TRP A 171 -17.35 36.32 7.40
N GLN A 172 -17.01 36.89 8.56
CA GLN A 172 -15.78 36.57 9.28
C GLN A 172 -15.78 35.13 9.78
N THR A 173 -16.94 34.57 10.14
CA THR A 173 -17.08 33.14 10.47
C THR A 173 -16.73 32.25 9.28
N TYR A 174 -17.24 32.56 8.08
CA TYR A 174 -16.92 31.80 6.87
C TYR A 174 -15.46 31.93 6.47
N LEU A 175 -14.86 33.12 6.61
CA LEU A 175 -13.42 33.30 6.37
C LEU A 175 -12.57 32.56 7.39
N TYR A 176 -12.92 32.61 8.68
CA TYR A 176 -12.23 31.87 9.73
C TYR A 176 -12.28 30.37 9.45
N LEU A 177 -13.47 29.84 9.12
CA LEU A 177 -13.66 28.42 8.81
C LEU A 177 -12.87 28.01 7.55
N THR A 178 -12.87 28.86 6.52
CA THR A 178 -12.08 28.63 5.30
C THR A 178 -10.59 28.65 5.60
N GLY A 179 -10.10 29.63 6.36
CA GLY A 179 -8.70 29.74 6.77
C GLY A 179 -8.26 28.56 7.64
N TYR A 180 -9.16 28.06 8.50
CA TYR A 180 -8.97 26.83 9.26
C TYR A 180 -8.77 25.63 8.33
N PHE A 181 -9.63 25.41 7.33
CA PHE A 181 -9.43 24.32 6.36
C PHE A 181 -8.16 24.48 5.52
N ILE A 182 -7.84 25.72 5.10
CA ILE A 182 -6.59 26.04 4.40
C ILE A 182 -5.38 25.70 5.27
N SER A 183 -5.48 25.83 6.60
CA SER A 183 -4.38 25.49 7.51
C SER A 183 -4.06 23.99 7.58
N PHE A 184 -4.92 23.11 7.05
CA PHE A 184 -4.62 21.67 6.88
C PHE A 184 -4.00 21.32 5.54
N VAL A 185 -4.13 22.20 4.54
CA VAL A 185 -3.51 22.02 3.22
C VAL A 185 -1.99 21.78 3.34
N PRO A 186 -1.25 22.48 4.22
CA PRO A 186 0.14 22.18 4.53
C PRO A 186 0.46 20.73 4.90
N LEU A 187 -0.47 19.99 5.50
CA LEU A 187 -0.23 18.60 5.90
C LEU A 187 -0.25 17.64 4.69
N ILE A 188 -0.93 18.03 3.62
CA ILE A 188 -1.18 17.17 2.45
C ILE A 188 -0.23 17.53 1.30
N ILE A 189 0.10 18.82 1.13
CA ILE A 189 0.97 19.30 0.05
C ILE A 189 2.35 18.60 -0.01
N PRO A 190 3.05 18.27 1.10
CA PRO A 190 4.33 17.58 1.06
C PRO A 190 4.28 16.25 0.30
N PHE A 191 3.15 15.55 0.34
CA PHE A 191 2.97 14.33 -0.44
C PHE A 191 3.04 14.61 -1.95
N PHE A 192 2.30 15.62 -2.41
CA PHE A 192 2.27 15.98 -3.82
C PHE A 192 3.54 16.66 -4.31
N THR A 193 4.26 17.36 -3.43
CA THR A 193 5.46 18.14 -3.78
C THR A 193 6.76 17.38 -3.62
N PHE A 194 6.85 16.43 -2.67
CA PHE A 194 8.07 15.68 -2.41
C PHE A 194 7.95 14.19 -2.72
N ILE A 195 6.81 13.57 -2.42
CA ILE A 195 6.67 12.11 -2.53
C ILE A 195 6.37 11.73 -3.98
N LEU A 196 5.35 12.36 -4.59
CA LEU A 196 4.90 12.03 -5.93
C LEU A 196 5.94 12.27 -7.05
N PRO A 197 6.69 13.39 -7.08
CA PRO A 197 7.68 13.63 -8.13
C PRO A 197 9.03 12.94 -7.87
N SER A 198 9.28 12.43 -6.66
CA SER A 198 10.57 11.78 -6.33
C SER A 198 10.64 10.37 -6.92
N PRO A 199 11.67 10.05 -7.72
CA PRO A 199 11.81 8.73 -8.33
C PRO A 199 12.00 7.61 -7.28
N LEU A 200 12.63 7.93 -6.16
CA LEU A 200 12.85 6.99 -5.07
C LEU A 200 11.55 6.73 -4.30
N TYR A 201 10.89 7.79 -3.83
CA TYR A 201 9.67 7.65 -3.02
C TYR A 201 8.48 7.11 -3.82
N LYS A 202 8.36 7.50 -5.10
CA LYS A 202 7.32 6.98 -6.00
C LYS A 202 7.45 5.47 -6.21
N THR A 203 8.67 4.96 -6.35
CA THR A 203 8.91 3.53 -6.57
C THR A 203 8.52 2.71 -5.35
N GLU A 204 8.91 3.14 -4.16
CA GLU A 204 8.51 2.51 -2.89
C GLU A 204 7.00 2.58 -2.65
N PHE A 205 6.38 3.74 -2.90
CA PHE A 205 4.93 3.92 -2.74
C PHE A 205 4.13 2.98 -3.67
N ILE A 206 4.53 2.87 -4.93
CA ILE A 206 3.90 1.94 -5.88
C ILE A 206 4.11 0.49 -5.44
N SER A 207 5.28 0.15 -4.90
CA SER A 207 5.57 -1.19 -4.37
C SER A 207 4.63 -1.56 -3.22
N ILE A 208 4.44 -0.64 -2.25
CA ILE A 208 3.54 -0.84 -1.11
C ILE A 208 2.09 -0.98 -1.56
N ILE A 209 1.61 -0.12 -2.47
CA ILE A 209 0.24 -0.22 -3.00
C ILE A 209 0.01 -1.57 -3.69
N LYS A 210 0.97 -2.03 -4.49
CA LYS A 210 0.89 -3.35 -5.15
C LYS A 210 0.90 -4.50 -4.15
N CYS A 211 1.60 -4.36 -3.04
CA CYS A 211 1.59 -5.35 -1.96
C CYS A 211 0.24 -5.36 -1.21
N TYR A 212 -0.31 -4.17 -0.94
CA TYR A 212 -1.60 -4.04 -0.25
C TYR A 212 -2.78 -4.48 -1.11
N SER A 213 -2.77 -4.20 -2.41
CA SER A 213 -3.79 -4.68 -3.35
C SER A 213 -3.77 -6.21 -3.44
N ARG A 214 -2.59 -6.83 -3.36
CA ARG A 214 -2.45 -8.30 -3.27
C ARG A 214 -2.98 -8.85 -1.94
N SER A 215 -2.72 -8.17 -0.81
CA SER A 215 -3.18 -8.62 0.50
C SER A 215 -4.69 -8.40 0.74
N PHE A 216 -5.27 -7.33 0.22
CA PHE A 216 -6.71 -7.04 0.34
C PHE A 216 -7.54 -8.06 -0.47
N MET A 217 -7.05 -8.46 -1.65
CA MET A 217 -7.64 -9.55 -2.44
C MET A 217 -7.53 -10.93 -1.78
N MET A 218 -6.71 -11.10 -0.72
CA MET A 218 -6.62 -12.33 0.05
C MET A 218 -7.54 -12.38 1.30
N SER A 219 -8.31 -11.32 1.57
CA SER A 219 -9.13 -11.20 2.79
C SER A 219 -10.65 -11.27 2.59
N LYS A 220 -11.14 -11.38 1.34
CA LYS A 220 -12.56 -11.63 1.10
C LYS A 220 -12.82 -13.13 0.95
N PRO A 221 -13.54 -13.79 1.88
CA PRO A 221 -14.29 -14.97 1.51
C PRO A 221 -15.47 -14.47 0.66
N CYS A 222 -15.41 -14.68 -0.65
CA CYS A 222 -16.57 -14.47 -1.50
C CYS A 222 -17.62 -15.54 -1.14
N ALA A 223 -18.58 -15.15 -0.32
CA ALA A 223 -19.92 -15.69 -0.42
C ALA A 223 -20.57 -15.14 -1.70
N SER A 224 -21.46 -15.96 -2.27
CA SER A 224 -22.30 -15.81 -3.47
C SER A 224 -21.63 -16.03 -4.84
N ASP A 225 -21.84 -17.28 -5.30
CA ASP A 225 -22.44 -17.74 -6.56
C ASP A 225 -21.93 -17.20 -7.92
N GLU A 226 -21.67 -18.18 -8.80
CA GLU A 226 -21.07 -18.13 -10.13
C GLU A 226 -19.54 -17.96 -10.18
N ALA A 227 -18.86 -19.10 -10.10
CA ALA A 227 -17.45 -19.22 -10.46
C ALA A 227 -17.28 -18.94 -11.96
N THR A 228 -16.93 -17.71 -12.28
CA THR A 228 -16.48 -17.32 -13.63
C THR A 228 -15.10 -17.91 -13.90
N SER A 229 -14.72 -18.05 -15.18
CA SER A 229 -13.40 -18.53 -15.61
C SER A 229 -12.22 -17.77 -14.96
N ASP A 230 -12.45 -16.53 -14.52
CA ASP A 230 -11.46 -15.72 -13.83
C ASP A 230 -11.25 -16.15 -12.36
N ASP A 231 -12.26 -16.74 -11.70
CA ASP A 231 -12.15 -17.27 -10.33
C ASP A 231 -11.29 -18.54 -10.27
N LEU A 232 -11.39 -19.40 -11.29
CA LEU A 232 -10.62 -20.65 -11.36
C LEU A 232 -9.12 -20.38 -11.59
N SER A 233 -8.81 -19.40 -12.45
CA SER A 233 -7.43 -18.90 -12.66
C SER A 233 -6.81 -18.31 -11.40
N PHE A 234 -7.63 -17.63 -10.60
CA PHE A 234 -7.19 -17.07 -9.32
C PHE A 234 -6.88 -18.17 -8.30
N ARG A 235 -7.76 -19.17 -8.15
CA ARG A 235 -7.57 -20.34 -7.27
C ARG A 235 -6.34 -21.16 -7.65
N PHE A 236 -6.09 -21.33 -8.95
CA PHE A 236 -4.88 -22.00 -9.45
C PHE A 236 -3.60 -21.31 -8.98
N ARG A 237 -3.53 -19.98 -9.15
CA ARG A 237 -2.38 -19.16 -8.72
C ARG A 237 -2.18 -19.22 -7.21
N GLU A 238 -3.25 -19.23 -6.43
CA GLU A 238 -3.20 -19.34 -4.97
C GLU A 238 -2.53 -20.65 -4.51
N ILE A 239 -2.86 -21.76 -5.16
CA ILE A 239 -2.34 -23.08 -4.81
C ILE A 239 -0.88 -23.21 -5.19
N LEU A 240 -0.49 -22.71 -6.36
CA LEU A 240 0.92 -22.67 -6.74
C LEU A 240 1.77 -21.89 -5.73
N ILE A 241 1.25 -20.77 -5.23
CA ILE A 241 1.93 -19.96 -4.20
C ILE A 241 2.03 -20.73 -2.87
N LYS A 242 0.95 -21.37 -2.41
CA LYS A 242 0.96 -22.20 -1.19
C LYS A 242 1.94 -23.37 -1.28
N ILE A 243 2.06 -23.98 -2.46
CA ILE A 243 3.03 -25.05 -2.71
C ILE A 243 4.46 -24.49 -2.72
N LEU A 244 4.69 -23.36 -3.38
CA LEU A 244 6.00 -22.69 -3.45
C LEU A 244 6.53 -22.29 -2.06
N ASP A 245 5.66 -21.87 -1.15
CA ASP A 245 6.04 -21.49 0.23
C ASP A 245 6.52 -22.70 1.06
N HIS A 246 6.21 -23.92 0.61
CA HIS A 246 6.66 -25.16 1.25
C HIS A 246 7.88 -25.79 0.58
N LEU A 247 8.40 -25.22 -0.50
CA LEU A 247 9.58 -25.72 -1.19
C LEU A 247 10.85 -25.07 -0.64
N SER A 248 11.87 -25.87 -0.40
CA SER A 248 13.22 -25.37 -0.14
C SER A 248 13.82 -24.76 -1.42
N GLN A 249 14.79 -23.85 -1.26
CA GLN A 249 15.48 -23.24 -2.39
C GLN A 249 16.13 -24.27 -3.34
N ALA A 250 16.64 -25.38 -2.79
CA ALA A 250 17.21 -26.47 -3.59
C ALA A 250 16.15 -27.25 -4.41
N GLU A 251 14.92 -27.33 -3.91
CA GLU A 251 13.79 -27.92 -4.66
C GLU A 251 13.30 -26.97 -5.75
N CYS A 252 13.23 -25.66 -5.47
CA CYS A 252 12.91 -24.63 -6.45
C CYS A 252 13.92 -24.61 -7.62
N GLU A 253 15.21 -24.79 -7.33
CA GLU A 253 16.25 -24.88 -8.36
C GLU A 253 16.09 -26.12 -9.25
N LYS A 254 15.87 -27.30 -8.64
CA LYS A 254 15.64 -28.55 -9.38
C LYS A 254 14.38 -28.48 -10.24
N LEU A 255 13.34 -27.84 -9.72
CA LEU A 255 12.07 -27.65 -10.41
C LEU A 255 12.21 -26.67 -11.57
N SER A 256 12.90 -25.55 -11.37
CA SER A 256 13.22 -24.59 -12.43
C SER A 256 14.08 -25.20 -13.53
N PHE A 257 14.98 -26.14 -13.17
CA PHE A 257 15.76 -26.90 -14.15
C PHE A 257 14.90 -27.86 -14.97
N LEU A 258 14.06 -28.67 -14.31
CA LEU A 258 13.19 -29.65 -14.98
C LEU A 258 12.13 -29.00 -15.88
N LEU A 259 11.63 -27.83 -15.48
CA LEU A 259 10.60 -27.09 -16.20
C LEU A 259 11.16 -26.03 -17.15
N GLY A 260 12.46 -25.79 -17.09
CA GLY A 260 13.14 -24.69 -17.77
C GLY A 260 13.25 -24.86 -19.29
N ASP A 261 13.08 -26.08 -19.81
CA ASP A 261 13.18 -26.36 -21.24
C ASP A 261 12.00 -25.78 -22.04
N ASP A 262 10.86 -25.57 -21.39
CA ASP A 262 9.64 -25.00 -21.97
C ASP A 262 9.50 -23.48 -21.72
N VAL A 263 10.52 -22.82 -21.14
CA VAL A 263 10.48 -21.44 -20.62
C VAL A 263 11.66 -20.61 -21.14
N GLU A 264 11.50 -19.28 -21.22
CA GLU A 264 12.59 -18.40 -21.68
C GLU A 264 13.84 -18.48 -20.79
N ARG A 265 15.03 -18.50 -21.41
CA ARG A 265 16.32 -18.60 -20.68
C ARG A 265 16.47 -17.57 -19.56
N ARG A 266 16.00 -16.33 -19.77
CA ARG A 266 16.07 -15.25 -18.78
C ARG A 266 15.25 -15.53 -17.52
N ILE A 267 14.15 -16.26 -17.64
CA ILE A 267 13.29 -16.65 -16.52
C ILE A 267 13.84 -17.93 -15.87
N ARG A 268 14.37 -18.86 -16.68
CA ARG A 268 15.02 -20.09 -16.21
C ARG A 268 16.21 -19.85 -15.28
N ASP A 269 16.98 -18.79 -15.54
CA ASP A 269 18.19 -18.47 -14.77
C ASP A 269 17.89 -17.77 -13.42
N ASP A 270 16.62 -17.39 -13.17
CA ASP A 270 16.16 -16.83 -11.90
C ASP A 270 15.90 -17.96 -10.88
N ARG A 271 16.88 -18.22 -10.02
CA ARG A 271 16.85 -19.32 -9.02
C ARG A 271 16.05 -18.99 -7.75
N THR A 272 15.38 -17.84 -7.72
CA THR A 272 14.56 -17.46 -6.57
C THR A 272 13.19 -18.10 -6.63
N THR A 273 12.47 -18.17 -5.50
CA THR A 273 11.05 -18.55 -5.47
C THR A 273 10.21 -17.71 -6.44
N GLY A 274 10.59 -16.44 -6.63
CA GLY A 274 9.97 -15.56 -7.61
C GLY A 274 10.27 -15.93 -9.06
N GLY A 275 11.42 -16.54 -9.34
CA GLY A 275 11.78 -17.10 -10.64
C GLY A 275 10.96 -18.34 -10.97
N THR A 276 10.86 -19.30 -10.04
CA THR A 276 10.03 -20.50 -10.20
C THR A 276 8.54 -20.16 -10.41
N LEU A 277 8.03 -19.10 -9.76
CA LEU A 277 6.67 -18.62 -10.01
C LEU A 277 6.48 -18.09 -11.45
N LYS A 278 7.49 -17.40 -12.01
CA LYS A 278 7.46 -16.95 -13.41
C LYS A 278 7.53 -18.12 -14.39
N VAL A 279 8.27 -19.19 -14.05
CA VAL A 279 8.30 -20.45 -14.82
C VAL A 279 6.88 -21.03 -14.90
N PHE A 280 6.17 -21.16 -13.77
CA PHE A 280 4.79 -21.64 -13.76
C PHE A 280 3.83 -20.74 -14.54
N GLN A 281 3.98 -19.42 -14.40
CA GLN A 281 3.16 -18.47 -15.14
C GLN A 281 3.34 -18.65 -16.65
N GLN A 282 4.59 -18.78 -17.11
CA GLN A 282 4.88 -18.92 -18.53
C GLN A 282 4.41 -20.28 -19.09
N LEU A 283 4.48 -21.35 -18.30
CA LEU A 283 3.93 -22.66 -18.67
C LEU A 283 2.40 -22.63 -18.78
N PHE A 284 1.74 -21.89 -17.88
CA PHE A 284 0.30 -21.65 -17.93
C PHE A 284 -0.11 -20.83 -19.17
N ASP A 285 0.57 -19.71 -19.42
CA ASP A 285 0.32 -18.85 -20.58
C ASP A 285 0.55 -19.58 -21.91
N ARG A 286 1.41 -20.62 -21.91
CA ARG A 286 1.68 -21.49 -23.06
C ARG A 286 0.75 -22.71 -23.15
N GLY A 287 -0.20 -22.86 -22.23
CA GLY A 287 -1.13 -24.00 -22.19
C GLY A 287 -0.47 -25.35 -21.91
N LYS A 288 0.77 -25.36 -21.36
CA LYS A 288 1.47 -26.59 -20.95
C LYS A 288 0.94 -27.14 -19.63
N ILE A 289 0.37 -26.26 -18.81
CA ILE A 289 -0.37 -26.59 -17.61
C ILE A 289 -1.74 -25.94 -17.78
N SER A 290 -2.81 -26.69 -17.53
CA SER A 290 -4.18 -26.16 -17.54
C SER A 290 -4.76 -26.16 -16.13
N GLU A 291 -5.85 -25.42 -15.95
CA GLU A 291 -6.60 -25.37 -14.69
C GLU A 291 -7.28 -26.71 -14.35
N GLU A 292 -7.46 -27.57 -15.36
CA GLU A 292 -8.13 -28.87 -15.24
C GLU A 292 -7.15 -30.05 -15.17
N ASP A 293 -5.90 -29.86 -15.64
CA ASP A 293 -4.89 -30.91 -15.69
C ASP A 293 -3.56 -30.49 -15.06
N PHE A 294 -3.35 -30.93 -13.82
CA PHE A 294 -2.10 -30.75 -13.09
C PHE A 294 -1.08 -31.87 -13.35
N THR A 295 -1.35 -32.81 -14.24
CA THR A 295 -0.50 -34.00 -14.46
C THR A 295 0.94 -33.63 -14.77
N TYR A 296 1.15 -32.56 -15.55
CA TYR A 296 2.48 -32.07 -15.89
C TYR A 296 3.26 -31.59 -14.65
N LEU A 297 2.63 -30.80 -13.77
CA LEU A 297 3.23 -30.35 -12.51
C LEU A 297 3.42 -31.51 -11.53
N ILE A 298 2.44 -32.39 -11.39
CA ILE A 298 2.49 -33.55 -10.49
C ILE A 298 3.69 -34.43 -10.86
N LYS A 299 3.89 -34.71 -12.16
CA LYS A 299 5.06 -35.46 -12.65
C LYS A 299 6.38 -34.75 -12.33
N ALA A 300 6.44 -33.43 -12.48
CA ALA A 300 7.63 -32.66 -12.13
C ALA A 300 7.93 -32.69 -10.62
N PHE A 301 6.90 -32.59 -9.77
CA PHE A 301 7.04 -32.69 -8.31
C PHE A 301 7.42 -34.09 -7.83
N ASP A 302 6.88 -35.13 -8.46
CA ASP A 302 7.26 -36.52 -8.19
C ASP A 302 8.73 -36.78 -8.60
N ALA A 303 9.18 -36.21 -9.73
CA ALA A 303 10.57 -36.32 -10.20
C ALA A 303 11.59 -35.70 -9.24
N ILE A 304 11.25 -34.60 -8.56
CA ILE A 304 12.11 -34.01 -7.51
C ILE A 304 11.90 -34.63 -6.12
N LYS A 305 11.09 -35.69 -6.01
CA LYS A 305 10.70 -36.37 -4.76
C LYS A 305 9.95 -35.49 -3.76
N CYS A 306 9.29 -34.42 -4.21
CA CYS A 306 8.50 -33.55 -3.34
C CYS A 306 7.07 -34.09 -3.18
N ARG A 307 6.95 -35.19 -2.41
CA ARG A 307 5.68 -35.94 -2.25
C ARG A 307 4.55 -35.10 -1.65
N LYS A 308 4.87 -34.12 -0.79
CA LYS A 308 3.88 -33.24 -0.15
C LYS A 308 3.22 -32.30 -1.16
N ALA A 309 4.01 -31.68 -2.05
CA ALA A 309 3.52 -30.82 -3.12
C ALA A 309 2.69 -31.60 -4.15
N ALA A 310 3.19 -32.75 -4.59
CA ALA A 310 2.49 -33.62 -5.53
C ALA A 310 1.16 -34.15 -4.96
N LYS A 311 1.13 -34.51 -3.66
CA LYS A 311 -0.10 -34.89 -2.97
C LYS A 311 -1.10 -33.73 -2.90
N SER A 312 -0.65 -32.52 -2.55
CA SER A 312 -1.52 -31.34 -2.48
C SER A 312 -2.16 -31.00 -3.83
N LEU A 313 -1.45 -31.19 -4.94
CA LEU A 313 -2.01 -31.01 -6.29
C LEU A 313 -3.02 -32.10 -6.65
N ARG A 314 -2.73 -33.37 -6.31
CA ARG A 314 -3.66 -34.50 -6.53
C ARG A 314 -4.96 -34.31 -5.76
N ASP A 315 -4.88 -33.93 -4.49
CA ASP A 315 -6.04 -33.66 -3.65
C ASP A 315 -6.90 -32.52 -4.24
N HIS A 316 -6.26 -31.48 -4.79
CA HIS A 316 -6.98 -30.39 -5.45
C HIS A 316 -7.61 -30.79 -6.79
N GLN A 317 -6.89 -31.55 -7.62
CA GLN A 317 -7.43 -32.08 -8.88
C GLN A 317 -8.69 -32.91 -8.62
N ARG A 318 -8.68 -33.72 -7.57
CA ARG A 318 -9.83 -34.52 -7.15
C ARG A 318 -11.03 -33.65 -6.79
N LEU A 319 -10.82 -32.55 -6.05
CA LEU A 319 -11.89 -31.62 -5.70
C LEU A 319 -12.51 -30.94 -6.93
N ILE A 320 -11.71 -30.58 -7.93
CA ILE A 320 -12.21 -30.00 -9.19
C ILE A 320 -13.07 -31.02 -9.94
N VAL A 321 -12.60 -32.27 -10.06
CA VAL A 321 -13.36 -33.34 -10.72
C VAL A 321 -14.67 -33.65 -9.98
N GLU A 322 -14.64 -33.70 -8.64
CA GLU A 322 -15.84 -33.89 -7.82
C GLU A 322 -16.83 -32.73 -8.00
N GLN A 323 -16.35 -31.49 -8.04
CA GLN A 323 -17.18 -30.30 -8.25
C GLN A 323 -17.81 -30.27 -9.65
N GLN A 324 -17.04 -30.59 -10.70
CA GLN A 324 -17.55 -30.72 -12.07
C GLN A 324 -18.61 -31.82 -12.16
N TYR A 325 -18.40 -32.97 -11.50
CA TYR A 325 -19.37 -34.06 -11.46
C TYR A 325 -20.69 -33.65 -10.77
N PHE A 326 -20.63 -32.93 -9.66
CA PHE A 326 -21.83 -32.42 -8.97
C PHE A 326 -22.59 -31.37 -9.79
N SER A 327 -21.88 -30.47 -10.46
CA SER A 327 -22.49 -29.49 -11.37
C SER A 327 -23.22 -30.17 -12.53
N SER A 328 -22.62 -31.18 -13.16
CA SER A 328 -23.27 -31.95 -14.23
C SER A 328 -24.46 -32.78 -13.73
N GLN A 329 -24.44 -33.31 -12.51
CA GLN A 329 -25.62 -33.98 -11.93
C GLN A 329 -26.76 -32.99 -11.65
N SER A 330 -26.46 -31.81 -11.12
CA SER A 330 -27.46 -30.76 -10.86
C SER A 330 -28.14 -30.29 -12.14
N GLU A 331 -27.37 -30.13 -13.22
CA GLU A 331 -27.87 -29.74 -14.53
C GLU A 331 -28.75 -30.84 -15.15
N ASN A 332 -28.34 -32.11 -15.06
CA ASN A 332 -29.11 -33.25 -15.53
C ASN A 332 -30.40 -33.50 -14.72
N ALA A 333 -30.41 -33.24 -13.41
CA ALA A 333 -31.61 -33.30 -12.57
C ALA A 333 -32.60 -32.19 -12.95
N THR A 334 -32.10 -31.00 -13.27
CA THR A 334 -32.89 -29.85 -13.75
C THR A 334 -33.52 -30.15 -15.11
N ILE A 335 -32.76 -30.70 -16.06
CA ILE A 335 -33.25 -31.11 -17.38
C ILE A 335 -34.27 -32.25 -17.28
N SER A 336 -34.04 -33.24 -16.41
CA SER A 336 -34.98 -34.35 -16.19
C SER A 336 -36.32 -33.86 -15.59
N SER A 337 -36.27 -32.85 -14.71
CA SER A 337 -37.49 -32.23 -14.16
C SER A 337 -38.30 -31.47 -15.23
N LEU A 338 -37.62 -30.77 -16.15
CA LEU A 338 -38.25 -30.05 -17.27
C LEU A 338 -38.90 -30.98 -18.30
N ILE A 339 -38.30 -32.15 -18.56
CA ILE A 339 -38.86 -33.16 -19.48
C ILE A 339 -40.09 -33.85 -18.87
N SER A 340 -40.17 -33.97 -17.55
CA SER A 340 -41.32 -34.58 -16.86
C SER A 340 -42.60 -33.71 -16.83
N THR A 341 -42.49 -32.43 -17.21
CA THR A 341 -43.60 -31.45 -17.15
C THR A 341 -44.27 -31.11 -18.49
N SER A 342 -43.99 -31.81 -19.59
CA SER A 342 -44.63 -31.53 -20.87
C SER A 342 -45.85 -32.44 -21.12
N PRO A 343 -47.09 -31.91 -21.22
CA PRO A 343 -48.27 -32.71 -21.53
C PRO A 343 -48.34 -33.03 -23.04
N THR A 344 -48.87 -34.22 -23.31
CA THR A 344 -49.18 -34.83 -24.60
C THR A 344 -49.73 -33.89 -25.68
N GLY A 345 -49.14 -33.95 -26.88
CA GLY A 345 -49.68 -33.39 -28.12
C GLY A 345 -48.89 -33.86 -29.34
N ASN A 346 -49.48 -34.76 -30.12
CA ASN A 346 -48.89 -35.46 -31.29
C ASN A 346 -48.25 -34.53 -32.34
N THR A 347 -47.03 -34.83 -32.81
CA THR A 347 -46.74 -35.13 -34.24
C THR A 347 -45.35 -35.76 -34.38
N ALA A 348 -45.25 -36.77 -35.25
CA ALA A 348 -44.05 -37.57 -35.49
C ALA A 348 -42.98 -36.82 -36.30
N ALA A 349 -41.71 -36.93 -35.89
CA ALA A 349 -40.55 -36.95 -36.79
C ALA A 349 -39.30 -37.51 -36.06
N THR A 350 -38.76 -38.58 -36.63
CA THR A 350 -37.55 -39.33 -36.28
C THR A 350 -36.29 -38.46 -36.23
N THR A 351 -35.48 -38.51 -35.17
CA THR A 351 -33.99 -38.55 -35.29
C THR A 351 -33.36 -39.13 -34.03
N THR A 352 -32.70 -40.28 -34.20
CA THR A 352 -31.86 -40.99 -33.23
C THR A 352 -30.41 -40.50 -33.27
N SER A 353 -29.69 -40.77 -32.17
CA SER A 353 -28.22 -40.74 -32.00
C SER A 353 -27.62 -39.46 -31.40
N ASN A 354 -27.26 -39.54 -30.11
CA ASN A 354 -26.09 -38.86 -29.50
C ASN A 354 -25.77 -39.31 -28.06
N GLU A 355 -26.54 -40.23 -27.48
CA GLU A 355 -26.35 -40.65 -26.06
C GLU A 355 -25.18 -41.63 -25.82
N LYS A 356 -24.57 -42.17 -26.89
CA LYS A 356 -23.54 -43.22 -26.76
C LYS A 356 -22.11 -42.69 -26.57
N THR A 357 -21.87 -41.41 -26.84
CA THR A 357 -20.51 -40.82 -26.83
C THR A 357 -20.11 -40.30 -25.44
N ALA A 358 -21.06 -39.82 -24.63
CA ALA A 358 -20.78 -39.25 -23.31
C ALA A 358 -20.48 -40.31 -22.23
N SER A 359 -21.16 -41.46 -22.24
CA SER A 359 -20.93 -42.51 -21.23
C SER A 359 -19.59 -43.25 -21.40
N THR A 360 -19.06 -43.27 -22.63
CA THR A 360 -17.77 -43.90 -22.95
C THR A 360 -16.58 -43.05 -22.49
N PHE A 361 -16.73 -41.72 -22.43
CA PHE A 361 -15.67 -40.81 -21.99
C PHE A 361 -15.48 -40.85 -20.46
N SER A 362 -16.58 -40.80 -19.68
CA SER A 362 -16.52 -40.85 -18.21
C SER A 362 -16.03 -42.18 -17.66
N THR A 363 -16.33 -43.30 -18.32
CA THR A 363 -15.87 -44.63 -17.88
C THR A 363 -14.38 -44.87 -18.14
N THR A 364 -13.81 -44.23 -19.17
CA THR A 364 -12.37 -44.32 -19.49
C THR A 364 -11.53 -43.47 -18.53
N LEU A 365 -12.04 -42.29 -18.12
CA LEU A 365 -11.38 -41.41 -17.15
C LEU A 365 -11.33 -42.02 -15.74
N LEU A 366 -12.44 -42.65 -15.30
CA LEU A 366 -12.51 -43.36 -14.01
C LEU A 366 -11.62 -44.60 -13.95
N LYS A 367 -11.51 -45.37 -15.05
CA LYS A 367 -10.62 -46.54 -15.12
C LYS A 367 -9.14 -46.19 -15.00
N ASN A 368 -8.72 -45.04 -15.52
CA ASN A 368 -7.33 -44.59 -15.39
C ASN A 368 -6.99 -44.08 -13.98
N LEU A 369 -8.00 -43.74 -13.16
CA LEU A 369 -7.83 -43.29 -11.78
C LEU A 369 -7.86 -44.43 -10.75
N THR A 370 -8.38 -45.61 -11.11
CA THR A 370 -8.47 -46.79 -10.23
C THR A 370 -7.48 -47.91 -10.60
N GLY A 371 -6.39 -47.60 -11.32
CA GLY A 371 -5.35 -48.56 -11.67
C GLY A 371 -4.51 -49.03 -10.46
N ASP A 372 -4.94 -50.16 -9.91
CA ASP A 372 -4.16 -51.29 -9.38
C ASP A 372 -2.81 -51.00 -8.69
N TRP A 373 -2.82 -51.00 -7.35
CA TRP A 373 -1.67 -51.29 -6.51
C TRP A 373 -2.12 -52.28 -5.42
N GLU A 374 -2.40 -53.52 -5.84
CA GLU A 374 -2.34 -54.66 -4.93
C GLU A 374 -0.88 -54.93 -4.52
N ASP A 375 -0.76 -55.37 -3.27
CA ASP A 375 0.46 -55.62 -2.52
C ASP A 375 1.51 -56.45 -3.28
N ASP A 376 2.77 -56.06 -3.15
CA ASP A 376 3.87 -57.03 -3.20
C ASP A 376 4.81 -56.82 -2.00
N LYS A 377 4.50 -57.55 -0.92
CA LYS A 377 5.44 -57.92 0.13
C LYS A 377 6.11 -59.23 -0.30
N SER A 378 7.33 -59.18 -0.80
CA SER A 378 8.32 -60.24 -0.55
C SER A 378 9.75 -59.80 -0.90
N ASN A 379 10.64 -60.05 0.07
CA ASN A 379 12.12 -59.94 0.12
C ASN A 379 12.79 -58.56 0.08
#